data_AF-A0A3N5LYS6-F1
#
_entry.id   AF-A0A3N5LYS6-F1
#
_cell.length_a   1.000
_cell.length_b   1.000
_cell.length_c   1.000
_cell.angle_alpha   90.00
_cell.angle_beta   90.00
_cell.angle_gamma   90.00
#
_symmetry.space_group_name_H-M   'P 1'
#
loop_
_entity.id
_entity.type
_entity.pdbx_description
1 polymer ?
#
loop_
_entity_poly.entity_id
_entity_poly.type
_entity_poly.pdbx_seq_one_letter_code
_entity_poly.pdbx_strand_id
1 'polypeptide(L)'
;ELFIQRAQAVKPSLQLTNDTAQVFAEIFCRLDGLPLAIELAAARIKLMPPRAMLARLENRLEFLTGGARDLPARQQTLRNTISWSYDLLNEDEQNLFRRLSVFTGGCTLEAVEAVAGDDPAHTSRLDLLESLLDKSLLREVEDTTGELRFVMLETLREFGLEQLEASGEQETIRRRHANFFLALAGQAEARLESGEQVQWMNRMEQEHDNLRAALEWSEVAEDAGELCLRLAGMLGLFWEARGYFSEGRERMAAVLSTEAAKGRTAARARLLARAAELAFRQSDYPATTSFARESLAIYREIGDKVGIASALIKLGNAATEVGQYATASEFLEEALANWRELEDKHGTARALISLGWTSLRSGDYHLANGRLEEALALSRELGDTRSIGFELSGLGEVALRQGDYLRATELAEESLELRRQLGNKWGVGVSLGILGLVAIREGNWNRAIERLDESLEVRREIGDKSGCAWCLERLAEVALALGQAEKAVSLFGAGSALRASIRSVIDPVDQPEYESEIKSLRAELGEELFAAAWKKGHSLTLEQAAAYALDNLSHFPGSN
;
A
#
# COMPACT_ATOMS: atom_id res chain seq x y z
N GLU A 1 14.72 -14.98 -21.24
CA GLU A 1 15.60 -15.29 -22.39
C GLU A 1 14.85 -15.85 -23.60
N LEU A 2 14.07 -16.94 -23.44
CA LEU A 2 13.28 -17.56 -24.53
C LEU A 2 12.41 -16.57 -25.33
N PHE A 3 11.65 -15.71 -24.64
CA PHE A 3 10.83 -14.69 -25.32
C PHE A 3 11.67 -13.76 -26.19
N ILE A 4 12.81 -13.27 -25.68
CA ILE A 4 13.67 -12.31 -26.39
C ILE A 4 14.25 -12.95 -27.63
N GLN A 5 14.74 -14.19 -27.54
CA GLN A 5 15.22 -14.93 -28.70
C GLN A 5 14.14 -15.08 -29.77
N ARG A 6 12.90 -15.41 -29.37
CA ARG A 6 11.77 -15.58 -30.29
C ARG A 6 11.24 -14.26 -30.85
N ALA A 7 11.20 -13.23 -30.03
CA ALA A 7 10.77 -11.89 -30.41
C ALA A 7 11.79 -11.20 -31.32
N GLN A 8 13.09 -11.39 -31.09
CA GLN A 8 14.16 -10.88 -31.95
C GLN A 8 14.22 -11.61 -33.29
N ALA A 9 13.86 -12.90 -33.34
CA ALA A 9 13.67 -13.62 -34.60
C ALA A 9 12.56 -13.01 -35.46
N VAL A 10 11.58 -12.34 -34.85
CA VAL A 10 10.46 -11.67 -35.53
C VAL A 10 10.72 -10.17 -35.75
N LYS A 11 11.33 -9.48 -34.78
CA LYS A 11 11.67 -8.05 -34.81
C LYS A 11 13.11 -7.86 -34.30
N PRO A 12 14.11 -7.90 -35.20
CA PRO A 12 15.53 -7.83 -34.82
C PRO A 12 15.96 -6.56 -34.10
N SER A 13 15.19 -5.46 -34.25
CA SER A 13 15.45 -4.17 -33.61
C SER A 13 14.97 -4.09 -32.15
N LEU A 14 14.40 -5.17 -31.59
CA LEU A 14 13.91 -5.19 -30.22
C LEU A 14 15.09 -5.29 -29.24
N GLN A 15 15.28 -4.25 -28.44
CA GLN A 15 16.24 -4.23 -27.33
C GLN A 15 15.51 -4.21 -25.99
N LEU A 16 16.08 -4.93 -25.02
CA LEU A 16 15.67 -4.89 -23.62
C LEU A 16 16.33 -3.67 -22.99
N THR A 17 15.52 -2.70 -22.59
CA THR A 17 15.95 -1.52 -21.84
C THR A 17 15.42 -1.62 -20.40
N ASN A 18 16.00 -0.86 -19.46
CA ASN A 18 15.50 -0.82 -18.08
C ASN A 18 13.99 -0.44 -18.05
N ASP A 19 13.55 0.48 -18.91
CA ASP A 19 12.14 0.89 -19.04
C ASP A 19 11.18 -0.18 -19.56
N THR A 20 11.70 -1.19 -20.29
CA THR A 20 10.87 -2.26 -20.87
C THR A 20 10.98 -3.56 -20.09
N ALA A 21 11.99 -3.70 -19.23
CA ALA A 21 12.22 -4.89 -18.41
C ALA A 21 11.03 -5.19 -17.49
N GLN A 22 10.46 -4.17 -16.83
CA GLN A 22 9.30 -4.32 -15.95
C GLN A 22 8.04 -4.76 -16.71
N VAL A 23 7.80 -4.17 -17.89
CA VAL A 23 6.68 -4.56 -18.76
C VAL A 23 6.82 -6.01 -19.24
N PHE A 24 8.03 -6.44 -19.59
CA PHE A 24 8.28 -7.83 -19.97
C PHE A 24 8.15 -8.79 -18.79
N ALA A 25 8.64 -8.43 -17.60
CA ALA A 25 8.45 -9.23 -16.39
C ALA A 25 6.97 -9.45 -16.11
N GLU A 26 6.15 -8.39 -16.23
CA GLU A 26 4.71 -8.48 -16.05
C GLU A 26 4.04 -9.35 -17.12
N ILE A 27 4.43 -9.22 -18.39
CA ILE A 27 3.98 -10.12 -19.47
C ILE A 27 4.35 -11.59 -19.16
N PHE A 28 5.53 -11.87 -18.63
CA PHE A 28 5.96 -13.24 -18.32
C PHE A 28 5.22 -13.82 -17.13
N CYS A 29 4.99 -13.04 -16.08
CA CYS A 29 4.06 -13.42 -15.01
C CYS A 29 2.69 -13.71 -15.59
N ARG A 30 2.20 -12.91 -16.54
CA ARG A 30 0.92 -13.15 -17.20
C ARG A 30 0.90 -14.30 -18.22
N LEU A 31 2.01 -14.97 -18.46
CA LEU A 31 2.07 -16.15 -19.34
C LEU A 31 2.47 -17.42 -18.56
N ASP A 32 2.50 -17.34 -17.23
CA ASP A 32 2.82 -18.41 -16.28
C ASP A 32 4.15 -19.12 -16.57
N GLY A 33 5.07 -18.45 -17.27
CA GLY A 33 6.33 -19.04 -17.73
C GLY A 33 6.18 -20.17 -18.76
N LEU A 34 4.98 -20.43 -19.30
CA LEU A 34 4.73 -21.52 -20.22
C LEU A 34 5.47 -21.28 -21.55
N PRO A 35 6.42 -22.14 -21.97
CA PRO A 35 7.24 -21.91 -23.15
C PRO A 35 6.42 -21.65 -24.42
N LEU A 36 5.30 -22.35 -24.59
CA LEU A 36 4.42 -22.19 -25.74
C LEU A 36 3.64 -20.86 -25.70
N ALA A 37 3.16 -20.44 -24.53
CA ALA A 37 2.46 -19.16 -24.37
C ALA A 37 3.43 -17.99 -24.62
N ILE A 38 4.67 -18.12 -24.13
CA ILE A 38 5.79 -17.21 -24.40
C ILE A 38 6.09 -17.12 -25.90
N GLU A 39 6.14 -18.25 -26.61
CA GLU A 39 6.37 -18.28 -28.06
C GLU A 39 5.22 -17.63 -28.85
N LEU A 40 3.97 -17.92 -28.48
CA LEU A 40 2.78 -17.33 -29.12
C LEU A 40 2.69 -15.83 -28.90
N ALA A 41 2.99 -15.35 -27.69
CA ALA A 41 3.06 -13.94 -27.37
C ALA A 41 4.21 -13.25 -28.12
N ALA A 42 5.40 -13.86 -28.16
CA ALA A 42 6.56 -13.31 -28.87
C ALA A 42 6.31 -13.12 -30.37
N ALA A 43 5.54 -14.02 -31.00
CA ALA A 43 5.16 -13.92 -32.40
C ALA A 43 4.31 -12.67 -32.73
N ARG A 44 3.58 -12.11 -31.75
CA ARG A 44 2.68 -10.96 -31.93
C ARG A 44 3.37 -9.60 -31.78
N ILE A 45 4.65 -9.56 -31.41
CA ILE A 45 5.39 -8.31 -31.17
C ILE A 45 5.56 -7.42 -32.42
N LYS A 46 5.35 -7.99 -33.62
CA LYS A 46 5.33 -7.26 -34.90
C LYS A 46 4.13 -6.34 -35.03
N LEU A 47 2.98 -6.76 -34.48
CA LEU A 47 1.70 -6.07 -34.60
C LEU A 47 1.34 -5.30 -33.33
N MET A 48 1.92 -5.67 -32.19
CA MET A 48 1.52 -5.15 -30.89
C MET A 48 2.77 -4.89 -30.03
N PRO A 49 3.07 -3.62 -29.69
CA PRO A 49 4.14 -3.30 -28.76
C PRO A 49 3.89 -3.92 -27.36
N PRO A 50 4.94 -4.16 -26.55
CA PRO A 50 4.81 -4.83 -25.25
C PRO A 50 3.73 -4.25 -24.33
N ARG A 51 3.63 -2.93 -24.19
CA ARG A 51 2.57 -2.30 -23.37
C ARG A 51 1.16 -2.58 -23.89
N ALA A 52 0.98 -2.64 -25.21
CA ALA A 52 -0.31 -2.98 -25.81
C ALA A 52 -0.62 -4.49 -25.71
N MET A 53 0.40 -5.35 -25.71
CA MET A 53 0.22 -6.78 -25.40
C MET A 53 -0.23 -6.97 -23.95
N LEU A 54 0.42 -6.28 -23.00
CA LEU A 54 0.07 -6.36 -21.59
C LEU A 54 -1.40 -6.00 -21.33
N ALA A 55 -1.90 -4.92 -21.96
CA ALA A 55 -3.30 -4.52 -21.86
C ALA A 55 -4.28 -5.55 -22.43
N ARG A 56 -3.87 -6.38 -23.42
CA ARG A 56 -4.73 -7.43 -23.99
C ARG A 56 -4.57 -8.79 -23.35
N LEU A 57 -3.52 -8.99 -22.56
CA LEU A 57 -3.34 -10.16 -21.70
C LEU A 57 -4.28 -10.15 -20.48
N GLU A 58 -5.25 -9.25 -20.43
CA GLU A 58 -6.43 -9.37 -19.55
C GLU A 58 -7.32 -10.54 -19.97
N ASN A 59 -7.42 -10.84 -21.27
CA ASN A 59 -8.09 -12.04 -21.80
C ASN A 59 -7.03 -12.96 -22.44
N ARG A 60 -6.24 -13.69 -21.64
CA ARG A 60 -5.00 -14.35 -22.14
C ARG A 60 -5.31 -15.43 -23.16
N LEU A 61 -6.31 -16.27 -22.93
CA LEU A 61 -6.74 -17.30 -23.88
C LEU A 61 -7.17 -16.66 -25.20
N GLU A 62 -7.98 -15.60 -25.18
CA GLU A 62 -8.39 -14.89 -26.39
C GLU A 62 -7.21 -14.18 -27.09
N PHE A 63 -6.28 -13.64 -26.30
CA PHE A 63 -5.05 -13.03 -26.79
C PHE A 63 -4.11 -14.06 -27.42
N LEU A 64 -3.94 -15.22 -26.81
CA LEU A 64 -3.09 -16.31 -27.30
C LEU A 64 -3.72 -17.01 -28.51
N THR A 65 -5.05 -17.05 -28.59
CA THR A 65 -5.81 -17.69 -29.68
C THR A 65 -6.13 -16.75 -30.85
N GLY A 66 -6.30 -15.44 -30.63
CA GLY A 66 -6.59 -14.42 -31.65
C GLY A 66 -8.00 -14.52 -32.25
N GLY A 67 -8.84 -13.52 -31.99
CA GLY A 67 -10.23 -13.38 -32.46
C GLY A 67 -10.43 -13.17 -33.98
N ALA A 68 -9.85 -14.00 -34.84
CA ALA A 68 -10.29 -14.14 -36.23
C ALA A 68 -10.44 -15.63 -36.55
N ARG A 69 -11.62 -16.01 -37.08
CA ARG A 69 -12.01 -17.39 -37.45
C ARG A 69 -11.09 -18.08 -38.48
N ASP A 70 -9.96 -17.48 -38.85
CA ASP A 70 -9.01 -17.93 -39.87
C ASP A 70 -7.55 -17.95 -39.37
N LEU A 71 -7.26 -18.56 -38.21
CA LEU A 71 -5.88 -18.74 -37.69
C LEU A 71 -5.40 -20.22 -37.71
N PRO A 72 -4.07 -20.46 -37.83
CA PRO A 72 -3.50 -21.80 -38.09
C PRO A 72 -3.67 -22.80 -36.93
N ALA A 73 -3.69 -24.11 -37.26
CA ALA A 73 -3.95 -25.27 -36.40
C ALA A 73 -3.23 -25.36 -35.04
N ARG A 74 -2.18 -24.55 -34.80
CA ARG A 74 -1.40 -24.52 -33.55
C ARG A 74 -2.07 -23.75 -32.39
N GLN A 75 -2.95 -22.79 -32.68
CA GLN A 75 -3.65 -21.99 -31.65
C GLN A 75 -4.94 -22.66 -31.17
N GLN A 76 -5.61 -23.44 -32.03
CA GLN A 76 -6.64 -24.41 -31.63
C GLN A 76 -6.07 -25.48 -30.69
N THR A 77 -4.79 -25.83 -30.82
CA THR A 77 -4.21 -26.94 -30.05
C THR A 77 -4.15 -26.65 -28.56
N LEU A 78 -3.83 -25.44 -28.08
CA LEU A 78 -3.74 -25.22 -26.63
C LEU A 78 -5.11 -25.35 -25.94
N ARG A 79 -6.13 -24.65 -26.45
CA ARG A 79 -7.49 -24.74 -25.90
C ARG A 79 -8.08 -26.14 -26.10
N ASN A 80 -7.87 -26.76 -27.25
CA ASN A 80 -8.34 -28.13 -27.49
C ASN A 80 -7.59 -29.16 -26.63
N THR A 81 -6.31 -28.92 -26.31
CA THR A 81 -5.55 -29.77 -25.38
C THR A 81 -6.10 -29.63 -23.96
N ILE A 82 -6.38 -28.41 -23.50
CA ILE A 82 -7.01 -28.19 -22.19
C ILE A 82 -8.41 -28.82 -22.16
N SER A 83 -9.22 -28.60 -23.19
CA SER A 83 -10.55 -29.21 -23.33
C SER A 83 -10.46 -30.73 -23.31
N TRP A 84 -9.52 -31.33 -24.05
CA TRP A 84 -9.32 -32.79 -24.05
C TRP A 84 -8.90 -33.31 -22.67
N SER A 85 -7.99 -32.61 -21.98
CA SER A 85 -7.63 -32.95 -20.59
C SER A 85 -8.81 -32.82 -19.64
N TYR A 86 -9.69 -31.85 -19.84
CA TYR A 86 -10.91 -31.66 -19.07
C TYR A 86 -11.96 -32.74 -19.35
N ASP A 87 -12.15 -33.13 -20.61
CA ASP A 87 -13.08 -34.18 -21.03
C ASP A 87 -12.70 -35.57 -20.52
N LEU A 88 -11.44 -35.76 -20.10
CA LEU A 88 -10.95 -37.00 -19.47
C LEU A 88 -11.23 -37.07 -17.96
N LEU A 89 -11.62 -35.95 -17.33
CA LEU A 89 -11.98 -35.91 -15.93
C LEU A 89 -13.35 -36.56 -15.70
N ASN A 90 -13.53 -37.18 -14.54
CA ASN A 90 -14.86 -37.60 -14.12
C ASN A 90 -15.70 -36.38 -13.70
N GLU A 91 -17.01 -36.58 -13.47
CA GLU A 91 -17.93 -35.49 -13.16
C GLU A 91 -17.53 -34.73 -11.90
N ASP A 92 -17.17 -35.42 -10.81
CA ASP A 92 -16.72 -34.82 -9.56
C ASP A 92 -15.44 -33.97 -9.74
N GLU A 93 -14.49 -34.45 -10.55
CA GLU A 93 -13.26 -33.75 -10.90
C GLU A 93 -13.52 -32.52 -11.78
N GLN A 94 -14.42 -32.64 -12.76
CA GLN A 94 -14.86 -31.52 -13.59
C GLN A 94 -15.57 -30.44 -12.76
N ASN A 95 -16.38 -30.85 -11.78
CA ASN A 95 -17.05 -29.99 -10.81
C ASN A 95 -16.02 -29.23 -9.97
N LEU A 96 -15.07 -29.95 -9.36
CA LEU A 96 -14.03 -29.32 -8.55
C LEU A 96 -13.15 -28.38 -9.39
N PHE A 97 -12.67 -28.84 -10.55
CA PHE A 97 -11.81 -28.05 -11.44
C PHE A 97 -12.45 -26.68 -11.79
N ARG A 98 -13.71 -26.68 -12.24
CA ARG A 98 -14.38 -25.43 -12.61
C ARG A 98 -14.68 -24.54 -11.39
N ARG A 99 -15.02 -25.13 -10.23
CA ARG A 99 -15.25 -24.37 -8.99
C ARG A 99 -13.97 -23.74 -8.44
N LEU A 100 -12.82 -24.41 -8.56
CA LEU A 100 -11.52 -23.86 -8.14
C LEU A 100 -11.07 -22.65 -8.98
N SER A 101 -11.62 -22.48 -10.19
CA SER A 101 -11.23 -21.39 -11.09
C SER A 101 -11.56 -19.98 -10.57
N VAL A 102 -12.39 -19.86 -9.52
CA VAL A 102 -12.68 -18.57 -8.88
C VAL A 102 -11.53 -18.05 -8.01
N PHE A 103 -10.59 -18.91 -7.60
CA PHE A 103 -9.45 -18.50 -6.80
C PHE A 103 -8.33 -17.93 -7.67
N THR A 104 -7.76 -16.80 -7.23
CA THR A 104 -6.62 -16.14 -7.86
C THR A 104 -5.42 -16.26 -6.92
N GLY A 105 -4.26 -16.70 -7.42
CA GLY A 105 -3.08 -16.94 -6.57
C GLY A 105 -3.16 -18.23 -5.73
N GLY A 106 -4.10 -19.12 -6.05
CA GLY A 106 -4.30 -20.41 -5.39
C GLY A 106 -5.15 -20.33 -4.12
N CYS A 107 -5.27 -21.46 -3.43
CA CYS A 107 -6.16 -21.62 -2.28
C CYS A 107 -5.65 -22.68 -1.29
N THR A 108 -6.06 -22.55 -0.04
CA THR A 108 -5.85 -23.57 1.01
C THR A 108 -6.98 -24.61 0.97
N LEU A 109 -6.78 -25.77 1.61
CA LEU A 109 -7.83 -26.79 1.71
C LEU A 109 -9.11 -26.24 2.37
N GLU A 110 -8.96 -25.43 3.43
CA GLU A 110 -10.08 -24.75 4.11
C GLU A 110 -10.92 -23.92 3.13
N ALA A 111 -10.25 -23.15 2.27
CA ALA A 111 -10.93 -22.32 1.27
C ALA A 111 -11.66 -23.18 0.22
N VAL A 112 -11.03 -24.26 -0.25
CA VAL A 112 -11.66 -25.21 -1.19
C VAL A 112 -12.93 -25.79 -0.58
N GLU A 113 -12.87 -26.23 0.67
CA GLU A 113 -14.01 -26.83 1.36
C GLU A 113 -15.19 -25.87 1.53
N ALA A 114 -14.90 -24.60 1.82
CA ALA A 114 -15.92 -23.57 2.01
C ALA A 114 -16.55 -23.10 0.69
N VAL A 115 -15.75 -23.00 -0.39
CA VAL A 115 -16.19 -22.37 -1.65
C VAL A 115 -16.73 -23.40 -2.63
N ALA A 116 -16.02 -24.51 -2.82
CA ALA A 116 -16.42 -25.56 -3.76
C ALA A 116 -17.43 -26.54 -3.14
N GLY A 117 -17.83 -26.33 -1.89
CA GLY A 117 -18.57 -27.31 -1.10
C GLY A 117 -20.08 -27.34 -1.35
N ASP A 118 -20.54 -28.37 -2.06
CA ASP A 118 -21.84 -29.04 -1.94
C ASP A 118 -21.90 -30.07 -3.08
N ASP A 119 -21.29 -31.24 -2.88
CA ASP A 119 -21.62 -32.40 -3.69
C ASP A 119 -21.97 -33.55 -2.75
N PRO A 120 -23.15 -34.20 -2.89
CA PRO A 120 -23.57 -35.32 -2.05
C PRO A 120 -22.79 -36.64 -2.31
N ALA A 121 -21.74 -36.62 -3.11
CA ALA A 121 -20.97 -37.80 -3.49
C ALA A 121 -19.99 -38.26 -2.40
N HIS A 122 -19.75 -39.58 -2.35
CA HIS A 122 -18.98 -40.27 -1.31
C HIS A 122 -17.44 -40.09 -1.43
N THR A 123 -16.96 -39.26 -2.36
CA THR A 123 -15.54 -39.06 -2.65
C THR A 123 -14.97 -37.92 -1.80
N SER A 124 -13.85 -38.15 -1.12
CA SER A 124 -13.20 -37.10 -0.32
C SER A 124 -12.65 -36.00 -1.24
N ARG A 125 -12.80 -34.73 -0.84
CA ARG A 125 -12.24 -33.59 -1.58
C ARG A 125 -10.72 -33.65 -1.69
N LEU A 126 -10.08 -34.23 -0.67
CA LEU A 126 -8.65 -34.47 -0.69
C LEU A 126 -8.28 -35.41 -1.84
N ASP A 127 -9.04 -36.48 -2.05
CA ASP A 127 -8.82 -37.44 -3.14
C ASP A 127 -9.02 -36.79 -4.52
N LEU A 128 -10.01 -35.87 -4.64
CA LEU A 128 -10.22 -35.11 -5.87
C LEU A 128 -9.08 -34.10 -6.13
N LEU A 129 -8.57 -33.43 -5.10
CA LEU A 129 -7.41 -32.55 -5.22
C LEU A 129 -6.15 -33.33 -5.61
N GLU A 130 -5.90 -34.47 -4.97
CA GLU A 130 -4.80 -35.39 -5.30
C GLU A 130 -4.89 -35.84 -6.76
N SER A 131 -6.09 -36.23 -7.22
CA SER A 131 -6.33 -36.60 -8.61
C SER A 131 -6.05 -35.45 -9.61
N LEU A 132 -6.44 -34.22 -9.28
CA LEU A 132 -6.15 -33.05 -10.13
C LEU A 132 -4.65 -32.67 -10.12
N LEU A 133 -3.94 -32.90 -9.01
CA LEU A 133 -2.49 -32.76 -8.91
C LEU A 133 -1.76 -33.81 -9.76
N ASP A 134 -2.16 -35.08 -9.67
CA ASP A 134 -1.60 -36.19 -10.46
C ASP A 134 -1.77 -35.94 -11.96
N LYS A 135 -2.89 -35.31 -12.35
CA LYS A 135 -3.18 -34.90 -13.73
C LYS A 135 -2.54 -33.56 -14.13
N SER A 136 -1.72 -32.97 -13.27
CA SER A 136 -1.01 -31.70 -13.48
C SER A 136 -1.92 -30.50 -13.81
N LEU A 137 -3.18 -30.55 -13.35
CA LEU A 137 -4.15 -29.45 -13.49
C LEU A 137 -4.04 -28.44 -12.34
N LEU A 138 -3.46 -28.88 -11.23
CA LEU A 138 -3.06 -28.05 -10.09
C LEU A 138 -1.56 -28.21 -9.84
N ARG A 139 -0.99 -27.26 -9.11
CA ARG A 139 0.36 -27.33 -8.55
C ARG A 139 0.29 -27.15 -7.04
N GLU A 140 1.10 -27.92 -6.33
CA GLU A 140 1.31 -27.75 -4.90
C GLU A 140 2.46 -26.77 -4.68
N VAL A 141 2.23 -25.79 -3.81
CA VAL A 141 3.22 -24.80 -3.39
C VAL A 141 3.15 -24.68 -1.88
N GLU A 142 4.28 -24.88 -1.20
CA GLU A 142 4.40 -24.53 0.21
C GLU A 142 4.51 -23.01 0.33
N ASP A 143 3.66 -22.43 1.17
CA ASP A 143 3.75 -21.01 1.47
C ASP A 143 4.84 -20.69 2.51
N THR A 144 5.01 -19.41 2.82
CA THR A 144 6.01 -18.93 3.78
C THR A 144 5.78 -19.41 5.23
N THR A 145 4.61 -19.99 5.52
CA THR A 145 4.24 -20.56 6.82
C THR A 145 4.28 -22.08 6.85
N GLY A 146 4.57 -22.72 5.71
CA GLY A 146 4.54 -24.18 5.53
C GLY A 146 3.13 -24.74 5.33
N GLU A 147 2.12 -23.89 5.06
CA GLU A 147 0.79 -24.33 4.69
C GLU A 147 0.76 -24.68 3.19
N LEU A 148 0.11 -25.79 2.85
CA LEU A 148 0.00 -26.28 1.48
C LEU A 148 -1.04 -25.46 0.70
N ARG A 149 -0.62 -24.92 -0.45
CA ARG A 149 -1.48 -24.20 -1.37
C ARG A 149 -1.62 -24.93 -2.70
N PHE A 150 -2.85 -24.97 -3.19
CA PHE A 150 -3.20 -25.51 -4.50
C PHE A 150 -3.34 -24.35 -5.49
N VAL A 151 -2.47 -24.32 -6.49
CA VAL A 151 -2.40 -23.25 -7.50
C VAL A 151 -2.82 -23.80 -8.86
N MET A 152 -3.84 -23.19 -9.46
CA MET A 152 -4.21 -23.42 -10.85
C MET A 152 -3.48 -22.43 -11.74
N LEU A 153 -2.93 -22.88 -12.87
CA LEU A 153 -2.34 -21.97 -13.86
C LEU A 153 -3.41 -21.05 -14.42
N GLU A 154 -3.08 -19.79 -14.67
CA GLU A 154 -4.05 -18.78 -15.11
C GLU A 154 -4.72 -19.18 -16.43
N THR A 155 -4.01 -19.85 -17.34
CA THR A 155 -4.62 -20.38 -18.57
C THR A 155 -5.65 -21.49 -18.31
N LEU A 156 -5.44 -22.33 -17.29
CA LEU A 156 -6.41 -23.35 -16.87
C LEU A 156 -7.57 -22.70 -16.11
N ARG A 157 -7.27 -21.67 -15.31
CA ARG A 157 -8.24 -20.88 -14.56
C ARG A 157 -9.21 -20.17 -15.48
N GLU A 158 -8.72 -19.48 -16.51
CA GLU A 158 -9.56 -18.84 -17.52
C GLU A 158 -10.49 -19.86 -18.22
N PHE A 159 -9.99 -21.03 -18.60
CA PHE A 159 -10.83 -22.11 -19.16
C PHE A 159 -11.85 -22.63 -18.14
N GLY A 160 -11.43 -22.83 -16.89
CA GLY A 160 -12.31 -23.28 -15.80
C GLY A 160 -13.44 -22.28 -15.50
N LEU A 161 -13.18 -20.97 -15.61
CA LEU A 161 -14.20 -19.94 -15.45
C LEU A 161 -15.26 -20.00 -16.55
N GLU A 162 -14.86 -20.25 -17.80
CA GLU A 162 -15.81 -20.47 -18.91
C GLU A 162 -16.66 -21.72 -18.67
N GLN A 163 -16.07 -22.80 -18.14
CA GLN A 163 -16.83 -24.01 -17.80
C GLN A 163 -17.77 -23.78 -16.61
N LEU A 164 -17.37 -22.94 -15.65
CA LEU A 164 -18.20 -22.56 -14.51
C LEU A 164 -19.38 -21.68 -14.93
N GLU A 165 -19.17 -20.79 -15.91
CA GLU A 165 -20.26 -20.03 -16.55
C GLU A 165 -21.23 -20.96 -17.28
N ALA A 166 -20.69 -21.89 -18.08
CA ALA A 166 -21.47 -22.85 -18.84
C ALA A 166 -22.27 -23.82 -17.95
N SER A 167 -21.81 -24.12 -16.73
CA SER A 167 -22.55 -24.95 -15.77
C SER A 167 -23.69 -24.22 -15.07
N GLY A 168 -23.73 -22.88 -15.15
CA GLY A 168 -24.73 -22.04 -14.48
C GLY A 168 -24.49 -21.85 -12.98
N GLU A 169 -23.38 -22.34 -12.44
CA GLU A 169 -23.05 -22.25 -11.00
C GLU A 169 -22.23 -21.01 -10.63
N GLN A 170 -21.78 -20.23 -11.62
CA GLN A 170 -20.85 -19.12 -11.43
C GLN A 170 -21.25 -18.14 -10.33
N GLU A 171 -22.50 -17.69 -10.31
CA GLU A 171 -22.99 -16.72 -9.32
C GLU A 171 -22.93 -17.30 -7.90
N THR A 172 -23.34 -18.55 -7.72
CA THR A 172 -23.30 -19.23 -6.42
C THR A 172 -21.87 -19.39 -5.92
N ILE A 173 -20.94 -19.82 -6.79
CA ILE A 173 -19.57 -20.12 -6.39
C ILE A 173 -18.76 -18.83 -6.13
N ARG A 174 -18.90 -17.81 -6.98
CA ARG A 174 -18.26 -16.50 -6.73
C ARG A 174 -18.81 -15.84 -5.46
N ARG A 175 -20.10 -15.99 -5.17
CA ARG A 175 -20.69 -15.52 -3.91
C ARG A 175 -20.12 -16.24 -2.70
N ARG A 176 -19.91 -17.56 -2.77
CA ARG A 176 -19.25 -18.31 -1.68
C ARG A 176 -17.80 -17.86 -1.49
N HIS A 177 -17.06 -17.69 -2.57
CA HIS A 177 -15.70 -17.14 -2.56
C HIS A 177 -15.66 -15.78 -1.87
N ALA A 178 -16.51 -14.84 -2.30
CA ALA A 178 -16.55 -13.51 -1.70
C ALA A 178 -16.94 -13.52 -0.21
N ASN A 179 -17.87 -14.38 0.20
CA ASN A 179 -18.24 -14.54 1.61
C ASN A 179 -17.12 -15.15 2.44
N PHE A 180 -16.39 -16.14 1.91
CA PHE A 180 -15.23 -16.73 2.56
C PHE A 180 -14.16 -15.66 2.82
N PHE A 181 -13.81 -14.87 1.81
CA PHE A 181 -12.80 -13.81 1.95
C PHE A 181 -13.27 -12.61 2.78
N LEU A 182 -14.58 -12.31 2.81
CA LEU A 182 -15.15 -11.38 3.78
C LEU A 182 -15.00 -11.89 5.22
N ALA A 183 -15.27 -13.18 5.46
CA ALA A 183 -15.11 -13.76 6.79
C ALA A 183 -13.63 -13.75 7.21
N LEU A 184 -12.71 -14.07 6.30
CA LEU A 184 -11.27 -13.99 6.55
C LEU A 184 -10.83 -12.56 6.88
N ALA A 185 -11.26 -11.56 6.11
CA ALA A 185 -10.95 -10.16 6.36
C ALA A 185 -11.51 -9.67 7.71
N GLY A 186 -12.69 -10.17 8.10
CA GLY A 186 -13.28 -9.89 9.41
C GLY A 186 -12.50 -10.52 10.58
N GLN A 187 -11.98 -11.73 10.42
CA GLN A 187 -11.08 -12.36 11.40
C GLN A 187 -9.78 -11.57 11.52
N ALA A 188 -9.22 -11.14 10.40
CA ALA A 188 -8.02 -10.30 10.39
C ALA A 188 -8.26 -9.01 11.19
N GLU A 189 -9.36 -8.26 10.95
CA GLU A 189 -9.64 -7.01 11.67
C GLU A 189 -9.55 -7.17 13.20
N ALA A 190 -10.10 -8.24 13.76
CA ALA A 190 -10.05 -8.50 15.21
C ALA A 190 -8.66 -8.91 15.74
N ARG A 191 -7.82 -9.53 14.90
CA ARG A 191 -6.49 -10.03 15.30
C ARG A 191 -5.36 -9.08 14.95
N LEU A 192 -5.61 -8.09 14.09
CA LEU A 192 -4.67 -7.01 13.80
C LEU A 192 -4.47 -6.06 14.98
N GLU A 193 -5.35 -6.09 15.97
CA GLU A 193 -5.24 -5.34 17.23
C GLU A 193 -4.67 -6.21 18.37
N SER A 194 -4.19 -7.43 18.09
CA SER A 194 -3.60 -8.35 19.06
C SER A 194 -2.14 -8.70 18.75
N GLY A 195 -1.49 -9.49 19.60
CA GLY A 195 -0.14 -9.99 19.38
C GLY A 195 0.05 -10.89 18.14
N GLU A 196 -1.03 -11.27 17.45
CA GLU A 196 -1.00 -12.08 16.21
C GLU A 196 -0.90 -11.21 14.94
N GLN A 197 -0.75 -9.89 15.09
CA GLN A 197 -0.77 -8.91 14.00
C GLN A 197 0.15 -9.25 12.81
N VAL A 198 1.40 -9.66 13.07
CA VAL A 198 2.37 -9.99 12.01
C VAL A 198 1.90 -11.18 11.18
N GLN A 199 1.42 -12.24 11.82
CA GLN A 199 0.94 -13.44 11.15
C GLN A 199 -0.28 -13.14 10.27
N TRP A 200 -1.25 -12.39 10.79
CA TRP A 200 -2.45 -12.02 10.05
C TRP A 200 -2.18 -11.05 8.90
N MET A 201 -1.25 -10.10 9.08
CA MET A 201 -0.81 -9.26 7.97
C MET A 201 -0.17 -10.09 6.86
N ASN A 202 0.62 -11.12 7.18
CA ASN A 202 1.22 -12.01 6.18
C ASN A 202 0.17 -12.87 5.48
N ARG A 203 -0.81 -13.40 6.21
CA ARG A 203 -1.92 -14.15 5.61
C ARG A 203 -2.76 -13.28 4.67
N MET A 204 -3.07 -12.05 5.06
CA MET A 204 -3.80 -11.10 4.19
C MET A 204 -3.00 -10.75 2.92
N GLU A 205 -1.67 -10.66 3.01
CA GLU A 205 -0.79 -10.44 1.86
C GLU A 205 -0.85 -11.60 0.87
N GLN A 206 -0.79 -12.84 1.38
CA GLN A 206 -0.90 -14.04 0.56
C GLN A 206 -2.27 -14.16 -0.13
N GLU A 207 -3.34 -13.72 0.55
CA GLU A 207 -4.70 -13.76 0.02
C GLU A 207 -5.11 -12.49 -0.74
N HIS A 208 -4.20 -11.55 -0.97
CA HIS A 208 -4.54 -10.24 -1.53
C HIS A 208 -5.18 -10.34 -2.92
N ASP A 209 -4.71 -11.26 -3.77
CA ASP A 209 -5.29 -11.47 -5.11
C ASP A 209 -6.70 -12.07 -5.04
N ASN A 210 -6.96 -12.97 -4.09
CA ASN A 210 -8.29 -13.49 -3.83
C ASN A 210 -9.24 -12.42 -3.27
N LEU A 211 -8.75 -11.58 -2.35
CA LEU A 211 -9.50 -10.46 -1.79
C LEU A 211 -9.86 -9.43 -2.87
N ARG A 212 -8.94 -9.16 -3.81
CA ARG A 212 -9.19 -8.31 -4.98
C ARG A 212 -10.27 -8.91 -5.87
N ALA A 213 -10.17 -10.21 -6.19
CA ALA A 213 -11.17 -10.90 -7.02
C ALA A 213 -12.56 -10.91 -6.37
N ALA A 214 -12.62 -11.12 -5.04
CA ALA A 214 -13.86 -11.05 -4.28
C ALA A 214 -14.50 -9.66 -4.31
N LEU A 215 -13.68 -8.60 -4.17
CA LEU A 215 -14.13 -7.22 -4.25
C LEU A 215 -14.66 -6.88 -5.65
N GLU A 216 -13.89 -7.20 -6.70
CA GLU A 216 -14.25 -6.96 -8.10
C GLU A 216 -15.58 -7.62 -8.49
N TRP A 217 -15.80 -8.88 -8.08
CA TRP A 217 -17.09 -9.53 -8.31
C TRP A 217 -18.24 -8.83 -7.55
N SER A 218 -17.99 -8.44 -6.29
CA SER A 218 -19.03 -7.81 -5.45
C SER A 218 -19.44 -6.41 -5.92
N GLU A 219 -18.58 -5.71 -6.67
CA GLU A 219 -18.89 -4.40 -7.26
C GLU A 219 -19.94 -4.48 -8.38
N VAL A 220 -19.97 -5.59 -9.12
CA VAL A 220 -20.84 -5.77 -10.30
C VAL A 220 -22.08 -6.60 -10.03
N ALA A 221 -22.10 -7.41 -8.97
CA ALA A 221 -23.24 -8.27 -8.64
C ALA A 221 -24.41 -7.46 -8.03
N GLU A 222 -25.62 -7.62 -8.59
CA GLU A 222 -26.80 -6.79 -8.28
C GLU A 222 -27.19 -6.78 -6.78
N ASP A 223 -26.95 -7.89 -6.06
CA ASP A 223 -27.31 -8.06 -4.65
C ASP A 223 -26.10 -8.16 -3.70
N ALA A 224 -24.93 -7.67 -4.12
CA ALA A 224 -23.68 -7.76 -3.35
C ALA A 224 -23.19 -6.41 -2.79
N GLY A 225 -23.97 -5.34 -2.93
CA GLY A 225 -23.54 -3.98 -2.54
C GLY A 225 -23.09 -3.84 -1.07
N GLU A 226 -23.82 -4.44 -0.13
CA GLU A 226 -23.42 -4.43 1.29
C GLU A 226 -22.16 -5.26 1.54
N LEU A 227 -22.00 -6.40 0.84
CA LEU A 227 -20.79 -7.22 0.91
C LEU A 227 -19.59 -6.43 0.40
N CYS A 228 -19.75 -5.75 -0.74
CA CYS A 228 -18.74 -4.89 -1.35
C CYS A 228 -18.26 -3.78 -0.40
N LEU A 229 -19.20 -3.05 0.21
CA LEU A 229 -18.91 -2.00 1.19
C LEU A 229 -18.12 -2.53 2.40
N ARG A 230 -18.56 -3.67 2.96
CA ARG A 230 -17.92 -4.27 4.13
C ARG A 230 -16.50 -4.77 3.81
N LEU A 231 -16.35 -5.47 2.68
CA LEU A 231 -15.06 -6.00 2.24
C LEU A 231 -14.06 -4.86 2.00
N ALA A 232 -14.44 -3.81 1.26
CA ALA A 232 -13.60 -2.64 1.02
C ALA A 232 -13.23 -1.91 2.33
N GLY A 233 -14.17 -1.81 3.28
CA GLY A 233 -13.92 -1.22 4.59
C GLY A 233 -12.93 -2.00 5.45
N MET A 234 -12.92 -3.34 5.37
CA MET A 234 -11.97 -4.20 6.07
C MET A 234 -10.57 -4.16 5.42
N LEU A 235 -10.52 -4.19 4.09
CA LEU A 235 -9.26 -4.12 3.32
C LEU A 235 -8.52 -2.80 3.53
N GLY A 236 -9.21 -1.72 3.91
CA GLY A 236 -8.59 -0.43 4.20
C GLY A 236 -7.45 -0.49 5.22
N LEU A 237 -7.55 -1.34 6.26
CA LEU A 237 -6.45 -1.53 7.23
C LEU A 237 -5.23 -2.20 6.60
N PHE A 238 -5.47 -3.21 5.80
CA PHE A 238 -4.42 -3.97 5.13
C PHE A 238 -3.68 -3.08 4.11
N TRP A 239 -4.42 -2.36 3.27
CA TRP A 239 -3.82 -1.41 2.32
C TRP A 239 -3.02 -0.31 3.03
N GLU A 240 -3.51 0.21 4.15
CA GLU A 240 -2.78 1.18 4.98
C GLU A 240 -1.50 0.59 5.59
N ALA A 241 -1.54 -0.64 6.09
CA ALA A 241 -0.39 -1.23 6.75
C ALA A 241 0.71 -1.63 5.77
N ARG A 242 0.34 -2.15 4.60
CA ARG A 242 1.27 -2.66 3.58
C ARG A 242 1.74 -1.62 2.56
N GLY A 243 1.16 -0.43 2.56
CA GLY A 243 1.55 0.64 1.63
C GLY A 243 0.81 0.63 0.29
N TYR A 244 -0.27 -0.16 0.14
CA TYR A 244 -1.10 -0.23 -1.08
C TYR A 244 -2.08 0.94 -1.19
N PHE A 245 -1.61 2.18 -0.94
CA PHE A 245 -2.49 3.34 -0.81
C PHE A 245 -3.21 3.69 -2.11
N SER A 246 -2.50 3.69 -3.24
CA SER A 246 -3.07 4.04 -4.55
C SER A 246 -4.15 3.05 -4.96
N GLU A 247 -3.88 1.74 -4.83
CA GLU A 247 -4.87 0.69 -5.09
C GLU A 247 -6.08 0.86 -4.18
N GLY A 248 -5.86 0.98 -2.87
CA GLY A 248 -6.96 1.13 -1.92
C GLY A 248 -7.81 2.38 -2.18
N ARG A 249 -7.19 3.52 -2.55
CA ARG A 249 -7.94 4.73 -2.91
C ARG A 249 -8.76 4.57 -4.18
N GLU A 250 -8.19 3.95 -5.22
CA GLU A 250 -8.90 3.69 -6.47
C GLU A 250 -10.11 2.79 -6.24
N ARG A 251 -9.91 1.67 -5.54
CA ARG A 251 -10.99 0.73 -5.22
C ARG A 251 -12.05 1.33 -4.32
N MET A 252 -11.66 2.04 -3.24
CA MET A 252 -12.64 2.71 -2.39
C MET A 252 -13.43 3.78 -3.14
N ALA A 253 -12.81 4.53 -4.06
CA ALA A 253 -13.52 5.51 -4.88
C ALA A 253 -14.53 4.85 -5.84
N ALA A 254 -14.18 3.71 -6.44
CA ALA A 254 -15.09 2.92 -7.25
C ALA A 254 -16.29 2.44 -6.43
N VAL A 255 -16.06 1.84 -5.26
CA VAL A 255 -17.12 1.37 -4.35
C VAL A 255 -18.00 2.53 -3.88
N LEU A 256 -17.41 3.68 -3.49
CA LEU A 256 -18.16 4.87 -3.06
C LEU A 256 -19.05 5.48 -4.15
N SER A 257 -18.79 5.15 -5.42
CA SER A 257 -19.55 5.62 -6.58
C SER A 257 -20.75 4.71 -6.94
N THR A 258 -20.88 3.55 -6.28
CA THR A 258 -21.99 2.61 -6.51
C THR A 258 -23.31 3.09 -5.90
N GLU A 259 -24.44 2.57 -6.38
CA GLU A 259 -25.77 2.89 -5.82
C GLU A 259 -25.88 2.45 -4.36
N ALA A 260 -25.34 1.28 -4.02
CA ALA A 260 -25.33 0.74 -2.67
C ALA A 260 -24.62 1.67 -1.68
N ALA A 261 -23.59 2.39 -2.14
CA ALA A 261 -22.84 3.33 -1.34
C ALA A 261 -23.57 4.66 -1.10
N LYS A 262 -24.75 4.94 -1.66
CA LYS A 262 -25.46 6.20 -1.42
C LYS A 262 -26.16 6.26 -0.05
N GLY A 263 -26.41 5.10 0.58
CA GLY A 263 -27.05 5.03 1.89
C GLY A 263 -26.17 5.60 3.01
N ARG A 264 -26.78 6.28 3.99
CA ARG A 264 -26.09 6.80 5.19
C ARG A 264 -25.95 5.71 6.26
N THR A 265 -25.26 4.62 5.91
CA THR A 265 -25.10 3.43 6.76
C THR A 265 -23.76 3.44 7.51
N ALA A 266 -23.64 2.60 8.54
CA ALA A 266 -22.37 2.39 9.26
C ALA A 266 -21.26 1.86 8.33
N ALA A 267 -21.60 0.99 7.37
CA ALA A 267 -20.65 0.48 6.37
C ALA A 267 -20.10 1.60 5.48
N ARG A 268 -20.95 2.51 4.98
CA ARG A 268 -20.51 3.71 4.25
C ARG A 268 -19.62 4.60 5.11
N ALA A 269 -20.03 4.90 6.33
CA ALA A 269 -19.27 5.76 7.24
C ALA A 269 -17.87 5.19 7.52
N ARG A 270 -17.77 3.86 7.69
CA ARG A 270 -16.50 3.14 7.84
C ARG A 270 -15.64 3.23 6.59
N LEU A 271 -16.23 3.00 5.41
CA LEU A 271 -15.52 3.11 4.13
C LEU A 271 -14.96 4.53 3.92
N LEU A 272 -15.75 5.57 4.18
CA LEU A 272 -15.30 6.96 4.14
C LEU A 272 -14.16 7.23 5.13
N ALA A 273 -14.25 6.69 6.35
CA ALA A 273 -13.18 6.82 7.34
C ALA A 273 -11.87 6.16 6.85
N ARG A 274 -11.94 5.00 6.19
CA ARG A 274 -10.77 4.34 5.60
C ARG A 274 -10.22 5.09 4.39
N ALA A 275 -11.09 5.62 3.54
CA ALA A 275 -10.70 6.47 2.41
C ALA A 275 -9.99 7.74 2.89
N ALA A 276 -10.45 8.34 3.99
CA ALA A 276 -9.77 9.47 4.63
C ALA A 276 -8.36 9.08 5.12
N GLU A 277 -8.19 7.90 5.72
CA GLU A 277 -6.87 7.42 6.18
C GLU A 277 -5.90 7.23 5.01
N LEU A 278 -6.32 6.58 3.92
CA LEU A 278 -5.46 6.39 2.75
C LEU A 278 -5.13 7.70 2.04
N ALA A 279 -6.09 8.64 1.98
CA ALA A 279 -5.84 9.99 1.48
C ALA A 279 -4.81 10.74 2.35
N PHE A 280 -4.89 10.60 3.67
CA PHE A 280 -3.96 11.20 4.62
C PHE A 280 -2.53 10.68 4.41
N ARG A 281 -2.37 9.35 4.23
CA ARG A 281 -1.06 8.73 3.97
C ARG A 281 -0.39 9.22 2.68
N GLN A 282 -1.17 9.68 1.70
CA GLN A 282 -0.68 10.31 0.46
C GLN A 282 -0.70 11.85 0.50
N SER A 283 -0.84 12.44 1.69
CA SER A 283 -0.87 13.88 1.93
C SER A 283 -1.99 14.64 1.19
N ASP A 284 -3.09 13.96 0.85
CA ASP A 284 -4.30 14.60 0.31
C ASP A 284 -5.24 15.00 1.46
N TYR A 285 -4.81 16.03 2.20
CA TYR A 285 -5.53 16.55 3.36
C TYR A 285 -6.92 17.13 3.00
N PRO A 286 -7.13 17.77 1.84
CA PRO A 286 -8.48 18.14 1.39
C PRO A 286 -9.43 16.94 1.27
N ALA A 287 -9.02 15.86 0.61
CA ALA A 287 -9.84 14.65 0.51
C ALA A 287 -10.02 13.99 1.88
N THR A 288 -8.97 13.92 2.71
CA THR A 288 -9.02 13.44 4.10
C THR A 288 -10.12 14.15 4.89
N THR A 289 -10.11 15.49 4.85
CA THR A 289 -11.09 16.32 5.57
C THR A 289 -12.50 16.11 5.03
N SER A 290 -12.67 16.03 3.70
CA SER A 290 -13.97 15.81 3.07
C SER A 290 -14.58 14.48 3.50
N PHE A 291 -13.84 13.38 3.35
CA PHE A 291 -14.31 12.05 3.72
C PHE A 291 -14.53 11.90 5.22
N ALA A 292 -13.63 12.42 6.07
CA ALA A 292 -13.76 12.35 7.51
C ALA A 292 -14.96 13.16 8.04
N ARG A 293 -15.27 14.33 7.45
CA ARG A 293 -16.47 15.11 7.80
C ARG A 293 -17.76 14.39 7.45
N GLU A 294 -17.82 13.77 6.27
CA GLU A 294 -19.00 13.01 5.87
C GLU A 294 -19.18 11.77 6.75
N SER A 295 -18.10 11.04 7.02
CA SER A 295 -18.08 9.91 7.95
C SER A 295 -18.57 10.31 9.35
N LEU A 296 -18.04 11.40 9.91
CA LEU A 296 -18.45 11.95 11.21
C LEU A 296 -19.94 12.31 11.23
N ALA A 297 -20.45 12.92 10.15
CA ALA A 297 -21.87 13.29 10.06
C ALA A 297 -22.76 12.05 10.10
N ILE A 298 -22.41 10.99 9.37
CA ILE A 298 -23.18 9.73 9.38
C ILE A 298 -23.10 9.07 10.76
N TYR A 299 -21.90 8.98 11.36
CA TYR A 299 -21.73 8.38 12.68
C TYR A 299 -22.50 9.12 13.79
N ARG A 300 -22.58 10.45 13.72
CA ARG A 300 -23.41 11.27 14.62
C ARG A 300 -24.91 10.98 14.44
N GLU A 301 -25.39 10.81 13.22
CA GLU A 301 -26.80 10.49 12.95
C GLU A 301 -27.21 9.12 13.47
N ILE A 302 -26.34 8.11 13.32
CA ILE A 302 -26.63 6.75 13.80
C ILE A 302 -26.25 6.51 15.27
N GLY A 303 -25.63 7.50 15.93
CA GLY A 303 -25.26 7.42 17.35
C GLY A 303 -24.06 6.50 17.65
N ASP A 304 -23.17 6.26 16.69
CA ASP A 304 -22.00 5.40 16.85
C ASP A 304 -20.82 6.19 17.45
N LYS A 305 -20.63 6.08 18.77
CA LYS A 305 -19.55 6.78 19.50
C LYS A 305 -18.14 6.35 19.05
N VAL A 306 -17.93 5.08 18.72
CA VAL A 306 -16.64 4.54 18.24
C VAL A 306 -16.31 5.17 16.89
N GLY A 307 -17.29 5.22 15.99
CA GLY A 307 -17.17 5.87 14.69
C GLY A 307 -16.90 7.38 14.79
N ILE A 308 -17.63 8.08 15.67
CA ILE A 308 -17.43 9.51 15.95
C ILE A 308 -15.98 9.79 16.36
N ALA A 309 -15.49 9.10 17.38
CA ALA A 309 -14.15 9.32 17.92
C ALA A 309 -13.05 8.99 16.88
N SER A 310 -13.24 7.93 16.08
CA SER A 310 -12.31 7.57 15.00
C SER A 310 -12.27 8.59 13.85
N ALA A 311 -13.42 9.21 13.52
CA ALA A 311 -13.51 10.25 12.50
C ALA A 311 -12.92 11.58 12.98
N LEU A 312 -13.10 11.93 14.26
CA LEU A 312 -12.49 13.09 14.89
C LEU A 312 -10.95 13.02 14.87
N ILE A 313 -10.36 11.84 15.13
CA ILE A 313 -8.91 11.63 15.00
C ILE A 313 -8.40 12.01 13.61
N LYS A 314 -9.11 11.60 12.55
CA LYS A 314 -8.72 11.90 11.16
C LYS A 314 -8.78 13.39 10.85
N LEU A 315 -9.79 14.09 11.35
CA LEU A 315 -9.89 15.54 11.24
C LEU A 315 -8.77 16.25 12.00
N GLY A 316 -8.47 15.78 13.21
CA GLY A 316 -7.37 16.30 14.02
C GLY A 316 -6.00 16.15 13.36
N ASN A 317 -5.74 14.96 12.78
CA ASN A 317 -4.50 14.69 12.05
C ASN A 317 -4.37 15.57 10.81
N ALA A 318 -5.45 15.70 10.01
CA ALA A 318 -5.44 16.59 8.84
C ALA A 318 -5.24 18.06 9.22
N ALA A 319 -5.89 18.52 10.30
CA ALA A 319 -5.72 19.88 10.83
C ALA A 319 -4.29 20.14 11.32
N THR A 320 -3.65 19.14 11.93
CA THR A 320 -2.25 19.21 12.39
C THR A 320 -1.31 19.44 11.21
N GLU A 321 -1.45 18.67 10.13
CA GLU A 321 -0.56 18.74 8.95
C GLU A 321 -0.67 20.05 8.15
N VAL A 322 -1.79 20.78 8.29
CA VAL A 322 -2.00 22.10 7.65
C VAL A 322 -1.82 23.27 8.64
N GLY A 323 -1.25 23.02 9.83
CA GLY A 323 -0.90 24.04 10.81
C GLY A 323 -2.05 24.59 11.66
N GLN A 324 -3.22 23.94 11.66
CA GLN A 324 -4.40 24.33 12.45
C GLN A 324 -4.39 23.65 13.83
N TYR A 325 -3.33 23.84 14.61
CA TYR A 325 -3.08 23.09 15.86
C TYR A 325 -4.15 23.25 16.95
N ALA A 326 -4.77 24.43 17.05
CA ALA A 326 -5.87 24.66 17.99
C ALA A 326 -7.09 23.81 17.62
N THR A 327 -7.53 23.88 16.37
CA THR A 327 -8.64 23.06 15.84
C THR A 327 -8.32 21.56 15.89
N ALA A 328 -7.06 21.18 15.63
CA ALA A 328 -6.61 19.81 15.79
C ALA A 328 -6.79 19.33 17.23
N SER A 329 -6.34 20.13 18.20
CA SER A 329 -6.46 19.81 19.62
C SER A 329 -7.93 19.68 20.05
N GLU A 330 -8.82 20.55 19.58
CA GLU A 330 -10.27 20.45 19.85
C GLU A 330 -10.85 19.10 19.40
N PHE A 331 -10.61 18.70 18.14
CA PHE A 331 -11.09 17.42 17.64
C PHE A 331 -10.50 16.23 18.38
N LEU A 332 -9.20 16.28 18.67
CA LEU A 332 -8.48 15.17 19.29
C LEU A 332 -8.80 15.00 20.78
N GLU A 333 -9.02 16.10 21.51
CA GLU A 333 -9.50 16.04 22.90
C GLU A 333 -10.94 15.54 22.98
N GLU A 334 -11.82 15.94 22.05
CA GLU A 334 -13.17 15.35 21.94
C GLU A 334 -13.09 13.84 21.67
N ALA A 335 -12.20 13.41 20.76
CA ALA A 335 -11.97 11.99 20.50
C ALA A 335 -11.46 11.24 21.73
N LEU A 336 -10.46 11.79 22.43
CA LEU A 336 -9.89 11.20 23.64
C LEU A 336 -10.94 11.05 24.75
N ALA A 337 -11.78 12.07 24.95
CA ALA A 337 -12.87 12.02 25.92
C ALA A 337 -13.88 10.90 25.59
N ASN A 338 -14.26 10.77 24.32
CA ASN A 338 -15.14 9.67 23.88
C ASN A 338 -14.50 8.29 24.11
N TRP A 339 -13.22 8.11 23.76
CA TRP A 339 -12.55 6.82 23.96
C TRP A 339 -12.39 6.45 25.43
N ARG A 340 -12.11 7.42 26.30
CA ARG A 340 -12.07 7.22 27.75
C ARG A 340 -13.45 6.88 28.32
N GLU A 341 -14.52 7.52 27.84
CA GLU A 341 -15.90 7.18 28.23
C GLU A 341 -16.29 5.75 27.80
N LEU A 342 -15.78 5.31 26.64
CA LEU A 342 -15.99 3.94 26.12
C LEU A 342 -15.09 2.90 26.81
N GLU A 343 -14.15 3.33 27.67
CA GLU A 343 -13.10 2.48 28.27
C GLU A 343 -12.26 1.72 27.23
N ASP A 344 -12.16 2.25 26.02
CA ASP A 344 -11.41 1.65 24.92
C ASP A 344 -9.95 2.06 24.98
N LYS A 345 -9.08 1.13 25.36
CA LYS A 345 -7.63 1.38 25.50
C LYS A 345 -6.94 1.62 24.16
N HIS A 346 -7.31 0.90 23.09
CA HIS A 346 -6.72 1.08 21.76
C HIS A 346 -7.07 2.46 21.19
N GLY A 347 -8.34 2.87 21.29
CA GLY A 347 -8.82 4.19 20.90
C GLY A 347 -8.17 5.31 21.71
N THR A 348 -8.02 5.11 23.03
CA THR A 348 -7.36 6.06 23.93
C THR A 348 -5.89 6.26 23.52
N ALA A 349 -5.14 5.18 23.32
CA ALA A 349 -3.75 5.24 22.84
C ALA A 349 -3.66 5.98 21.50
N ARG A 350 -4.51 5.65 20.52
CA ARG A 350 -4.54 6.32 19.21
C ARG A 350 -4.81 7.83 19.28
N ALA A 351 -5.71 8.26 20.16
CA ALA A 351 -5.97 9.69 20.37
C ALA A 351 -4.77 10.39 21.04
N LEU A 352 -4.17 9.76 22.04
CA LEU A 352 -2.97 10.26 22.72
C LEU A 352 -1.76 10.39 21.78
N ILE A 353 -1.54 9.40 20.90
CA ILE A 353 -0.51 9.48 19.84
C ILE A 353 -0.73 10.74 19.01
N SER A 354 -1.95 10.91 18.49
CA SER A 354 -2.30 12.03 17.61
C SER A 354 -2.10 13.37 18.31
N LEU A 355 -2.55 13.49 19.57
CA LEU A 355 -2.33 14.67 20.42
C LEU A 355 -0.85 14.92 20.72
N GLY A 356 -0.07 13.86 20.91
CA GLY A 356 1.38 13.92 21.13
C GLY A 356 2.10 14.52 19.93
N TRP A 357 1.77 14.06 18.72
CA TRP A 357 2.29 14.63 17.47
C TRP A 357 1.85 16.09 17.26
N THR A 358 0.58 16.43 17.54
CA THR A 358 0.10 17.83 17.49
C THR A 358 0.89 18.72 18.45
N SER A 359 1.11 18.27 19.69
CA SER A 359 1.91 19.00 20.70
C SER A 359 3.37 19.17 20.28
N LEU A 360 3.95 18.13 19.67
CA LEU A 360 5.33 18.17 19.15
C LEU A 360 5.46 19.24 18.09
N ARG A 361 4.57 19.24 17.08
CA ARG A 361 4.58 20.22 15.99
C ARG A 361 4.30 21.65 16.46
N SER A 362 3.52 21.82 17.53
CA SER A 362 3.30 23.13 18.17
C SER A 362 4.43 23.56 19.12
N GLY A 363 5.41 22.69 19.40
CA GLY A 363 6.57 22.97 20.26
C GLY A 363 6.38 22.73 21.75
N ASP A 364 5.26 22.12 22.18
CA ASP A 364 5.04 21.75 23.58
C ASP A 364 5.57 20.33 23.84
N TYR A 365 6.90 20.21 23.94
CA TYR A 365 7.58 18.93 24.10
C TYR A 365 7.26 18.22 25.41
N HIS A 366 6.95 18.96 26.48
CA HIS A 366 6.57 18.36 27.76
C HIS A 366 5.20 17.67 27.65
N LEU A 367 4.22 18.36 27.06
CA LEU A 367 2.90 17.77 26.84
C LEU A 367 2.95 16.62 25.82
N ALA A 368 3.78 16.75 24.78
CA ALA A 368 4.02 15.68 23.81
C ALA A 368 4.58 14.42 24.50
N ASN A 369 5.62 14.58 25.33
CA ASN A 369 6.24 13.46 26.05
C ASN A 369 5.23 12.73 26.94
N GLY A 370 4.47 13.46 27.76
CA GLY A 370 3.49 12.86 28.67
C GLY A 370 2.39 12.08 27.93
N ARG A 371 1.88 12.63 26.82
CA ARG A 371 0.86 11.95 25.99
C ARG A 371 1.39 10.69 25.32
N LEU A 372 2.60 10.76 24.77
CA LEU A 372 3.23 9.62 24.09
C LEU A 372 3.68 8.52 25.07
N GLU A 373 4.13 8.86 26.27
CA GLU A 373 4.46 7.88 27.32
C GLU A 373 3.20 7.16 27.83
N GLU A 374 2.08 7.88 28.04
CA GLU A 374 0.80 7.28 28.40
C GLU A 374 0.32 6.32 27.29
N ALA A 375 0.39 6.74 26.03
CA ALA A 375 0.06 5.89 24.89
C ALA A 375 0.94 4.64 24.81
N LEU A 376 2.26 4.79 24.96
CA LEU A 376 3.21 3.67 24.92
C LEU A 376 2.95 2.65 26.03
N ALA A 377 2.60 3.11 27.24
CA ALA A 377 2.24 2.23 28.34
C ALA A 377 0.99 1.39 28.02
N LEU A 378 -0.04 2.00 27.43
CA LEU A 378 -1.24 1.31 26.98
C LEU A 378 -0.93 0.31 25.85
N SER A 379 -0.20 0.74 24.82
CA SER A 379 0.15 -0.11 23.67
C SER A 379 0.99 -1.32 24.10
N ARG A 380 1.90 -1.16 25.08
CA ARG A 380 2.66 -2.27 25.68
C ARG A 380 1.79 -3.23 26.50
N GLU A 381 0.80 -2.71 27.24
CA GLU A 381 -0.16 -3.55 27.96
C GLU A 381 -0.98 -4.43 26.99
N LEU A 382 -1.34 -3.87 25.83
CA LEU A 382 -2.15 -4.53 24.80
C LEU A 382 -1.34 -5.44 23.86
N GLY A 383 0.00 -5.31 23.85
CA GLY A 383 0.86 -5.98 22.87
C GLY A 383 0.72 -5.44 21.44
N ASP A 384 0.25 -4.20 21.28
CA ASP A 384 0.05 -3.55 19.98
C ASP A 384 1.38 -3.05 19.42
N THR A 385 2.07 -3.95 18.71
CA THR A 385 3.41 -3.70 18.16
C THR A 385 3.42 -2.55 17.14
N ARG A 386 2.34 -2.42 16.35
CA ARG A 386 2.17 -1.30 15.41
C ARG A 386 2.19 0.02 16.15
N SER A 387 1.35 0.18 17.18
CA SER A 387 1.24 1.43 17.94
C SER A 387 2.54 1.76 18.68
N ILE A 388 3.21 0.75 19.28
CA ILE A 388 4.55 0.89 19.91
C ILE A 388 5.53 1.58 18.96
N GLY A 389 5.59 1.15 17.70
CA GLY A 389 6.44 1.78 16.70
C GLY A 389 6.13 3.28 16.49
N PHE A 390 4.86 3.70 16.54
CA PHE A 390 4.45 5.10 16.44
C PHE A 390 4.85 5.93 17.66
N GLU A 391 4.63 5.40 18.87
CA GLU A 391 4.99 6.12 20.09
C GLU A 391 6.50 6.29 20.22
N LEU A 392 7.27 5.25 19.91
CA LEU A 392 8.74 5.30 19.94
C LEU A 392 9.29 6.34 18.95
N SER A 393 8.74 6.44 17.73
CA SER A 393 9.14 7.50 16.79
C SER A 393 8.84 8.89 17.37
N GLY A 394 7.65 9.09 17.94
CA GLY A 394 7.28 10.38 18.52
C GLY A 394 8.18 10.77 19.70
N LEU A 395 8.44 9.84 20.60
CA LEU A 395 9.35 10.04 21.75
C LEU A 395 10.79 10.27 21.29
N GLY A 396 11.23 9.58 20.24
CA GLY A 396 12.54 9.78 19.63
C GLY A 396 12.68 11.19 19.06
N GLU A 397 11.65 11.71 18.39
CA GLU A 397 11.64 13.09 17.93
C GLU A 397 11.59 14.10 19.08
N VAL A 398 10.80 13.85 20.14
CA VAL A 398 10.84 14.70 21.35
C VAL A 398 12.24 14.75 21.95
N ALA A 399 12.91 13.60 22.12
CA ALA A 399 14.27 13.53 22.65
C ALA A 399 15.26 14.31 21.76
N LEU A 400 15.14 14.17 20.44
CA LEU A 400 15.93 14.94 19.47
C LEU A 400 15.76 16.44 19.65
N ARG A 401 14.51 16.91 19.76
CA ARG A 401 14.19 18.34 19.94
C ARG A 401 14.68 18.89 21.28
N GLN A 402 14.83 18.03 22.29
CA GLN A 402 15.41 18.37 23.59
C GLN A 402 16.94 18.24 23.64
N GLY A 403 17.58 17.77 22.55
CA GLY A 403 19.04 17.61 22.46
C GLY A 403 19.58 16.28 23.00
N ASP A 404 18.72 15.33 23.36
CA ASP A 404 19.12 13.99 23.79
C ASP A 404 19.23 13.05 22.57
N TYR A 405 20.33 13.20 21.83
CA TYR A 405 20.57 12.49 20.58
C TYR A 405 20.78 10.98 20.78
N LEU A 406 21.32 10.57 21.92
CA LEU A 406 21.49 9.16 22.26
C LEU A 406 20.13 8.48 22.41
N ARG A 407 19.26 9.04 23.25
CA ARG A 407 17.91 8.50 23.45
C ARG A 407 17.06 8.58 22.18
N ALA A 408 17.21 9.65 21.40
CA ALA A 408 16.54 9.76 20.10
C ALA A 408 16.93 8.62 19.16
N THR A 409 18.22 8.26 19.11
CA THR A 409 18.73 7.15 18.29
C THR A 409 18.18 5.81 18.76
N GLU A 410 18.27 5.51 20.05
CA GLU A 410 17.77 4.24 20.62
C GLU A 410 16.28 4.02 20.30
N LEU A 411 15.45 5.04 20.55
CA LEU A 411 14.01 4.98 20.29
C LEU A 411 13.68 4.85 18.79
N ALA A 412 14.40 5.58 17.93
CA ALA A 412 14.17 5.53 16.50
C ALA A 412 14.65 4.19 15.86
N GLU A 413 15.74 3.60 16.35
CA GLU A 413 16.22 2.28 15.91
C GLU A 413 15.27 1.16 16.35
N GLU A 414 14.79 1.17 17.60
CA GLU A 414 13.78 0.22 18.08
C GLU A 414 12.49 0.33 17.24
N SER A 415 12.02 1.56 17.00
CA SER A 415 10.87 1.81 16.13
C SER A 415 11.07 1.29 14.70
N LEU A 416 12.25 1.53 14.11
CA LEU A 416 12.59 1.10 12.75
C LEU A 416 12.53 -0.43 12.62
N GLU A 417 13.08 -1.15 13.59
CA GLU A 417 13.10 -2.61 13.59
C GLU A 417 11.67 -3.18 13.63
N LEU A 418 10.84 -2.71 14.57
CA LEU A 418 9.44 -3.15 14.67
C LEU A 418 8.65 -2.87 13.38
N ARG A 419 8.85 -1.70 12.78
CA ARG A 419 8.13 -1.30 11.56
C ARG A 419 8.59 -2.09 10.34
N ARG A 420 9.87 -2.47 10.25
CA ARG A 420 10.38 -3.38 9.21
C ARG A 420 9.77 -4.77 9.34
N GLN A 421 9.71 -5.32 10.55
CA GLN A 421 9.07 -6.61 10.82
C GLN A 421 7.59 -6.63 10.41
N LEU A 422 6.89 -5.50 10.61
CA LEU A 422 5.49 -5.33 10.23
C LEU A 422 5.28 -4.99 8.74
N GLY A 423 6.34 -4.73 7.97
CA GLY A 423 6.23 -4.22 6.60
C GLY A 423 5.62 -2.81 6.49
N ASN A 424 5.61 -2.03 7.58
CA ASN A 424 5.02 -0.69 7.63
C ASN A 424 5.96 0.35 6.99
N LYS A 425 5.89 0.47 5.66
CA LYS A 425 6.73 1.38 4.86
C LYS A 425 6.66 2.84 5.28
N TRP A 426 5.46 3.37 5.54
CA TRP A 426 5.29 4.75 6.00
C TRP A 426 6.07 5.00 7.30
N GLY A 427 5.94 4.07 8.23
CA GLY A 427 6.66 4.11 9.49
C GLY A 427 8.16 4.03 9.34
N VAL A 428 8.65 3.13 8.48
CA VAL A 428 10.09 2.99 8.18
C VAL A 428 10.65 4.34 7.72
N GLY A 429 9.94 5.03 6.82
CA GLY A 429 10.30 6.38 6.39
C GLY A 429 10.38 7.39 7.55
N VAL A 430 9.47 7.33 8.53
CA VAL A 430 9.50 8.20 9.72
C VAL A 430 10.72 7.94 10.59
N SER A 431 10.97 6.69 10.97
CA SER A 431 12.10 6.35 11.84
C SER A 431 13.45 6.65 11.18
N LEU A 432 13.59 6.38 9.87
CA LEU A 432 14.79 6.74 9.10
C LEU A 432 14.99 8.26 9.02
N GLY A 433 13.90 9.03 8.87
CA GLY A 433 13.94 10.49 8.87
C GLY A 433 14.49 11.04 10.18
N ILE A 434 13.98 10.53 11.32
CA ILE A 434 14.46 10.92 12.66
C ILE A 434 15.95 10.61 12.81
N LEU A 435 16.39 9.40 12.44
CA LEU A 435 17.82 9.02 12.47
C LEU A 435 18.68 9.91 11.57
N GLY A 436 18.18 10.29 10.40
CA GLY A 436 18.83 11.24 9.50
C GLY A 436 19.00 12.62 10.14
N LEU A 437 17.96 13.13 10.82
CA LEU A 437 18.04 14.40 11.54
C LEU A 437 18.98 14.31 12.75
N VAL A 438 19.00 13.21 13.51
CA VAL A 438 20.02 13.00 14.56
C VAL A 438 21.42 13.12 13.97
N ALA A 439 21.69 12.45 12.85
CA ALA A 439 22.99 12.49 12.20
C ALA A 439 23.37 13.90 11.71
N ILE A 440 22.41 14.71 11.24
CA ILE A 440 22.62 16.14 10.94
C ILE A 440 23.07 16.89 12.20
N ARG A 441 22.38 16.71 13.33
CA ARG A 441 22.70 17.41 14.60
C ARG A 441 24.04 16.97 15.19
N GLU A 442 24.45 15.73 14.96
CA GLU A 442 25.78 15.22 15.34
C GLU A 442 26.90 15.62 14.36
N GLY A 443 26.56 16.23 13.21
CA GLY A 443 27.51 16.57 12.14
C GLY A 443 28.02 15.36 11.35
N ASN A 444 27.34 14.21 11.43
CA ASN A 444 27.66 13.01 10.67
C ASN A 444 26.94 13.01 9.32
N TRP A 445 27.45 13.81 8.39
CA TRP A 445 26.83 14.06 7.09
C TRP A 445 26.64 12.79 6.24
N ASN A 446 27.59 11.85 6.28
CA ASN A 446 27.47 10.60 5.53
C ASN A 446 26.30 9.75 6.03
N ARG A 447 26.19 9.55 7.36
CA ARG A 447 25.04 8.82 7.94
C ARG A 447 23.72 9.56 7.69
N ALA A 448 23.73 10.90 7.73
CA ALA A 448 22.55 11.70 7.41
C ALA A 448 22.07 11.43 5.98
N ILE A 449 22.97 11.46 4.99
CA ILE A 449 22.65 11.19 3.58
C ILE A 449 22.10 9.77 3.42
N GLU A 450 22.77 8.76 3.96
CA GLU A 450 22.33 7.36 3.87
C GLU A 450 20.91 7.17 4.42
N ARG A 451 20.62 7.71 5.60
CA ARG A 451 19.30 7.56 6.25
C ARG A 451 18.21 8.38 5.57
N LEU A 452 18.51 9.59 5.14
CA LEU A 452 17.55 10.45 4.44
C LEU A 452 17.25 9.95 3.03
N ASP A 453 18.22 9.35 2.35
CA ASP A 453 18.01 8.70 1.05
C ASP A 453 17.07 7.51 1.17
N GLU A 454 17.37 6.58 2.09
CA GLU A 454 16.51 5.42 2.35
C GLU A 454 15.09 5.86 2.75
N SER A 455 14.96 6.91 3.57
CA SER A 455 13.66 7.51 3.92
C SER A 455 12.92 8.06 2.70
N LEU A 456 13.62 8.81 1.84
CA LEU A 456 13.05 9.44 0.65
C LEU A 456 12.60 8.38 -0.38
N GLU A 457 13.37 7.31 -0.55
CA GLU A 457 13.03 6.21 -1.45
C GLU A 457 11.73 5.51 -1.01
N VAL A 458 11.64 5.09 0.25
CA VAL A 458 10.46 4.40 0.79
C VAL A 458 9.22 5.30 0.74
N ARG A 459 9.35 6.59 1.08
CA ARG A 459 8.24 7.55 1.04
C ARG A 459 7.77 7.84 -0.38
N ARG A 460 8.69 7.89 -1.35
CA ARG A 460 8.37 8.04 -2.77
C ARG A 460 7.59 6.82 -3.28
N GLU A 461 8.00 5.62 -2.90
CA GLU A 461 7.31 4.37 -3.29
C GLU A 461 5.84 4.37 -2.88
N ILE A 462 5.54 4.83 -1.67
CA ILE A 462 4.16 4.88 -1.14
C ILE A 462 3.42 6.18 -1.45
N GLY A 463 4.07 7.16 -2.07
CA GLY A 463 3.46 8.45 -2.42
C GLY A 463 3.25 9.43 -1.24
N ASP A 464 4.04 9.32 -0.17
CA ASP A 464 4.03 10.25 0.96
C ASP A 464 4.78 11.55 0.60
N LYS A 465 4.05 12.51 0.02
CA LYS A 465 4.61 13.77 -0.49
C LYS A 465 5.10 14.69 0.63
N SER A 466 4.40 14.75 1.77
CA SER A 466 4.81 15.56 2.92
C SER A 466 6.16 15.10 3.45
N GLY A 467 6.31 13.79 3.66
CA GLY A 467 7.57 13.21 4.10
C GLY A 467 8.70 13.38 3.06
N CYS A 468 8.40 13.27 1.76
CA CYS A 468 9.39 13.54 0.71
C CYS A 468 9.88 15.00 0.74
N ALA A 469 8.97 15.97 0.92
CA ALA A 469 9.33 17.38 1.00
C ALA A 469 10.25 17.64 2.19
N TRP A 470 9.93 17.05 3.34
CA TRP A 470 10.75 17.14 4.54
C TRP A 470 12.15 16.52 4.33
N CYS A 471 12.26 15.34 3.71
CA CYS A 471 13.55 14.73 3.40
C CYS A 471 14.40 15.60 2.46
N LEU A 472 13.79 16.22 1.43
CA LEU A 472 14.49 17.13 0.52
C LEU A 472 15.02 18.38 1.26
N GLU A 473 14.24 18.92 2.19
CA GLU A 473 14.66 20.05 3.04
C GLU A 473 15.81 19.66 3.96
N ARG A 474 15.76 18.48 4.59
CA ARG A 474 16.90 17.98 5.41
C ARG A 474 18.15 17.73 4.57
N LEU A 475 18.01 17.19 3.35
CA LEU A 475 19.13 17.03 2.42
C LEU A 475 19.68 18.39 1.92
N ALA A 476 18.85 19.43 1.89
CA ALA A 476 19.29 20.79 1.62
C ALA A 476 20.17 21.35 2.75
N GLU A 477 19.84 21.06 4.01
CA GLU A 477 20.68 21.41 5.18
C GLU A 477 22.04 20.71 5.11
N VAL A 478 22.07 19.43 4.71
CA VAL A 478 23.33 18.72 4.47
C VAL A 478 24.10 19.39 3.33
N ALA A 479 23.47 19.70 2.21
CA ALA A 479 24.13 20.39 1.09
C ALA A 479 24.72 21.74 1.51
N LEU A 480 24.01 22.50 2.35
CA LEU A 480 24.48 23.75 2.93
C LEU A 480 25.73 23.53 3.79
N ALA A 481 25.71 22.53 4.68
CA ALA A 481 26.86 22.19 5.53
C ALA A 481 28.10 21.74 4.71
N LEU A 482 27.88 21.18 3.52
CA LEU A 482 28.93 20.78 2.58
C LEU A 482 29.41 21.92 1.65
N GLY A 483 28.90 23.14 1.83
CA GLY A 483 29.26 24.30 1.00
C GLY A 483 28.66 24.28 -0.41
N GLN A 484 27.62 23.47 -0.64
CA GLN A 484 26.93 23.35 -1.93
C GLN A 484 25.70 24.28 -1.96
N ALA A 485 25.91 25.58 -1.81
CA ALA A 485 24.84 26.57 -1.61
C ALA A 485 23.77 26.57 -2.72
N GLU A 486 24.15 26.56 -4.00
CA GLU A 486 23.18 26.50 -5.11
C GLU A 486 22.32 25.22 -5.05
N LYS A 487 22.94 24.10 -4.66
CA LYS A 487 22.24 22.83 -4.53
C LYS A 487 21.26 22.86 -3.36
N ALA A 488 21.67 23.39 -2.22
CA ALA A 488 20.80 23.60 -1.07
C ALA A 488 19.56 24.43 -1.46
N VAL A 489 19.74 25.56 -2.16
CA VAL A 489 18.62 26.39 -2.63
C VAL A 489 17.69 25.64 -3.59
N SER A 490 18.23 24.85 -4.52
CA SER A 490 17.39 24.01 -5.39
C SER A 490 16.62 22.94 -4.63
N LEU A 491 17.20 22.32 -3.59
CA LEU A 491 16.51 21.32 -2.78
C LEU A 491 15.44 21.94 -1.88
N PHE A 492 15.73 23.07 -1.22
CA PHE A 492 14.70 23.84 -0.51
C PHE A 492 13.57 24.29 -1.44
N GLY A 493 13.91 24.73 -2.66
CA GLY A 493 12.92 25.08 -3.67
C GLY A 493 12.02 23.90 -4.06
N ALA A 494 12.59 22.71 -4.22
CA ALA A 494 11.82 21.49 -4.52
C ALA A 494 10.91 21.08 -3.35
N GLY A 495 11.42 21.09 -2.11
CA GLY A 495 10.63 20.83 -0.91
C GLY A 495 9.46 21.82 -0.75
N SER A 496 9.74 23.11 -0.91
CA SER A 496 8.74 24.18 -0.86
C SER A 496 7.64 24.01 -1.92
N ALA A 497 8.00 23.71 -3.17
CA ALA A 497 7.04 23.44 -4.24
C ALA A 497 6.16 22.22 -3.93
N LEU A 498 6.76 21.16 -3.37
CA LEU A 498 6.04 19.96 -3.00
C LEU A 498 5.06 20.22 -1.86
N ARG A 499 5.47 20.92 -0.78
CA ARG A 499 4.57 21.36 0.31
C ARG A 499 3.40 22.20 -0.20
N ALA A 500 3.67 23.16 -1.08
CA ALA A 500 2.64 24.01 -1.67
C ALA A 500 1.59 23.19 -2.45
N SER A 501 2.01 22.14 -3.15
CA SER A 501 1.11 21.25 -3.90
C SER A 501 0.11 20.49 -3.03
N ILE A 502 0.47 20.21 -1.77
CA ILE A 502 -0.34 19.47 -0.79
C ILE A 502 -0.94 20.37 0.31
N ARG A 503 -0.67 21.68 0.27
CA ARG A 503 -1.07 22.66 1.31
C ARG A 503 -0.54 22.32 2.71
N SER A 504 0.61 21.65 2.77
CA SER A 504 1.34 21.42 4.02
C SER A 504 2.15 22.67 4.37
N VAL A 505 2.47 22.82 5.65
CA VAL A 505 3.30 23.89 6.19
C VAL A 505 4.61 23.33 6.75
N ILE A 506 5.60 24.19 6.91
CA ILE A 506 6.73 23.89 7.78
C ILE A 506 6.26 24.12 9.22
N ASP A 507 6.65 23.24 10.12
CA ASP A 507 6.20 23.33 11.51
C ASP A 507 6.74 24.61 12.17
N PRO A 508 5.97 25.28 13.05
CA PRO A 508 6.39 26.50 13.75
C PRO A 508 7.73 26.38 14.47
N VAL A 509 8.09 25.18 14.93
CA VAL A 509 9.36 24.89 15.58
C VAL A 509 10.55 24.93 14.62
N ASP A 510 10.33 24.60 13.35
CA ASP A 510 11.34 24.57 12.28
C ASP A 510 11.40 25.86 11.48
N GLN A 511 10.29 26.63 11.47
CA GLN A 511 10.16 27.86 10.69
C GLN A 511 11.29 28.88 10.91
N PRO A 512 11.75 29.18 12.15
CA PRO A 512 12.81 30.16 12.37
C PRO A 512 14.16 29.73 11.80
N GLU A 513 14.50 28.43 11.93
CA GLU A 513 15.74 27.87 11.38
C GLU A 513 15.70 27.92 9.85
N TYR A 514 14.60 27.45 9.26
CA TYR A 514 14.37 27.49 7.81
C TYR A 514 14.47 28.92 7.24
N GLU A 515 13.81 29.90 7.85
CA GLU A 515 13.86 31.30 7.39
C GLU A 515 15.29 31.89 7.50
N SER A 516 16.02 31.55 8.56
CA SER A 516 17.40 31.97 8.77
C SER A 516 18.34 31.40 7.71
N GLU A 517 18.18 30.12 7.37
CA GLU A 517 18.97 29.45 6.33
C GLU A 517 18.68 30.04 4.94
N ILE A 518 17.41 30.20 4.58
CA ILE A 518 17.02 30.82 3.31
C ILE A 518 17.57 32.24 3.18
N LYS A 519 17.52 33.02 4.25
CA LYS A 519 18.08 34.38 4.29
C LYS A 519 19.60 34.37 4.11
N SER A 520 20.30 33.43 4.76
CA SER A 520 21.75 33.30 4.66
C SER A 520 22.18 32.89 3.26
N LEU A 521 21.52 31.88 2.67
CA LEU A 521 21.74 31.44 1.30
C LEU A 521 21.51 32.55 0.28
N ARG A 522 20.46 33.36 0.46
CA ARG A 522 20.18 34.51 -0.40
C ARG A 522 21.27 35.59 -0.31
N ALA A 523 21.81 35.82 0.89
CA ALA A 523 22.91 36.76 1.08
C ALA A 523 24.23 36.26 0.48
N GLU A 524 24.49 34.96 0.55
CA GLU A 524 25.71 34.32 0.01
C GLU A 524 25.73 34.28 -1.52
N LEU A 525 24.64 33.83 -2.15
CA LEU A 525 24.56 33.66 -3.61
C LEU A 525 24.21 34.95 -4.36
N GLY A 526 23.60 35.91 -3.67
CA GLY A 526 22.95 37.05 -4.30
C GLY A 526 21.61 36.68 -4.97
N GLU A 527 20.78 37.70 -5.23
CA GLU A 527 19.38 37.51 -5.62
C GLU A 527 19.20 36.75 -6.95
N GLU A 528 20.06 37.00 -7.95
CA GLU A 528 19.92 36.41 -9.28
C GLU A 528 20.18 34.89 -9.26
N LEU A 529 21.31 34.47 -8.66
CA LEU A 529 21.66 33.06 -8.52
C LEU A 529 20.68 32.33 -7.59
N PHE A 530 20.30 32.97 -6.48
CA PHE A 530 19.27 32.43 -5.58
C PHE A 530 17.96 32.18 -6.34
N ALA A 531 17.45 33.17 -7.07
CA ALA A 531 16.19 33.05 -7.81
C ALA A 531 16.26 31.97 -8.90
N ALA A 532 17.39 31.86 -9.61
CA ALA A 532 17.61 30.83 -10.60
C ALA A 532 17.63 29.41 -10.00
N ALA A 533 18.39 29.21 -8.91
CA ALA A 533 18.47 27.92 -8.20
C ALA A 533 17.13 27.54 -7.56
N TRP A 534 16.41 28.50 -6.99
CA TRP A 534 15.09 28.30 -6.40
C TRP A 534 14.06 27.88 -7.45
N LYS A 535 14.04 28.58 -8.59
CA LYS A 535 13.19 28.26 -9.75
C LYS A 535 13.52 26.90 -10.34
N LYS A 536 14.82 26.54 -10.44
CA LYS A 536 15.24 25.20 -10.83
C LYS A 536 14.61 24.17 -9.91
N GLY A 537 14.78 24.32 -8.60
CA GLY A 537 14.14 23.47 -7.59
C GLY A 537 12.64 23.31 -7.76
N HIS A 538 11.92 24.42 -7.92
CA HIS A 538 10.47 24.44 -8.14
C HIS A 538 10.01 23.71 -9.41
N SER A 539 10.89 23.56 -10.40
CA SER A 539 10.57 22.91 -11.67
C SER A 539 10.86 21.41 -11.70
N LEU A 540 11.58 20.88 -10.70
CA LEU A 540 11.90 19.47 -10.62
C LEU A 540 10.66 18.64 -10.26
N THR A 541 10.46 17.51 -10.94
CA THR A 541 9.56 16.47 -10.42
C THR A 541 10.16 15.84 -9.16
N LEU A 542 9.36 15.10 -8.38
CA LEU A 542 9.87 14.42 -7.18
C LEU A 542 11.02 13.46 -7.51
N GLU A 543 10.93 12.74 -8.63
CA GLU A 543 11.97 11.81 -9.09
C GLU A 543 13.25 12.57 -9.45
N GLN A 544 13.12 13.69 -10.14
CA GLN A 544 14.25 14.55 -10.51
C GLN A 544 14.89 15.19 -9.27
N ALA A 545 14.08 15.65 -8.32
CA ALA A 545 14.55 16.23 -7.07
C ALA A 545 15.29 15.20 -6.21
N ALA A 546 14.78 13.97 -6.12
CA ALA A 546 15.44 12.88 -5.40
C ALA A 546 16.78 12.50 -6.05
N ALA A 547 16.81 12.30 -7.37
CA ALA A 547 18.06 12.03 -8.08
C ALA A 547 19.06 13.18 -7.94
N TYR A 548 18.58 14.43 -8.07
CA TYR A 548 19.39 15.62 -7.90
C TYR A 548 19.95 15.74 -6.49
N ALA A 549 19.18 15.36 -5.46
CA ALA A 549 19.65 15.38 -4.08
C ALA A 549 20.89 14.50 -3.92
N LEU A 550 20.89 13.27 -4.44
CA LEU A 550 22.00 12.33 -4.23
C LEU A 550 23.23 12.60 -5.10
N ASP A 551 23.04 13.23 -6.26
CA ASP A 551 24.13 13.49 -7.22
C ASP A 551 25.23 14.40 -6.61
N ASN A 552 26.37 13.84 -6.24
CA ASN A 552 27.49 14.53 -5.57
C ASN A 552 27.25 14.97 -4.11
N LEU A 553 26.23 14.44 -3.41
CA LEU A 553 26.18 14.55 -1.94
C LEU A 553 27.07 13.49 -1.27
N SER A 554 27.25 12.33 -1.89
CA SER A 554 28.01 11.18 -1.37
C SER A 554 29.53 11.31 -1.43
N HIS A 555 30.07 12.46 -1.88
CA HIS A 555 31.51 12.71 -1.97
C HIS A 555 31.92 13.84 -1.02
N PHE A 556 32.20 13.50 0.23
CA PHE A 556 32.85 14.41 1.18
C PHE A 556 34.34 14.56 0.79
N PRO A 557 34.86 15.76 0.50
CA PRO A 557 36.28 15.94 0.13
C PRO A 557 37.29 15.79 1.29
N GLY A 558 36.89 15.18 2.41
CA GLY A 558 37.62 15.25 3.69
C GLY A 558 37.75 13.95 4.47
N SER A 559 37.36 12.79 3.92
CA SER A 559 37.65 11.49 4.53
C SER A 559 38.89 10.88 3.88
N ASN A 560 40.06 11.29 4.38
CA ASN A 560 41.34 10.58 4.28
C ASN A 560 42.00 10.59 5.66
#